data_AF-A0A2V2RGK3-F1
#
_entry.id   AF-A0A2V2RGK3-F1
#
_cell.length_a   1.000
_cell.length_b   1.000
_cell.length_c   1.000
_cell.angle_alpha   90.00
_cell.angle_beta   90.00
_cell.angle_gamma   90.00
#
_symmetry.space_group_name_H-M   'P 1'
#
loop_
_entity.id
_entity.type
_entity.pdbx_description
1 polymer ?
#
loop_
_entity_poly.entity_id
_entity_poly.type
_entity_poly.pdbx_seq_one_letter_code
_entity_poly.pdbx_strand_id
1 'polypeptide(L)'
;MAETVPLLPTYSTGILPTSRRLNKSLYRDDEVVGDFLKVLKWCLIPILCFTAVWLIEIYVLQKPSRFVPNPAEFTSRVFGFSHHLVGLTFLLTSKKMRKLEGWAWFVGLLAVSAMIAIFFYKFGGRLNPVMVILYFLFFMVHGYRDMVFFYKPVTEDATLERTRSRILALMQVCLLIFLMNVLVPAYFFYRSLKPRSYSPELKAQIDALLPYLEGVLTLSWLLLPICLLGIWRLLRQFPEGGRGFWKDNKPVLLVLLYTSLIILASPLLGAWIFNLLILSHFVGWYFFASRRLAGLPRQSAREDGLWRWFRGSVTGFQRLHLGTAAIILVLIFINYVFLSGTGIINTLFSANAFYYWTVIHVTISFAPRS
;
A
#
# COMPACT_ATOMS: atom_id res chain seq x y z
N MET A 1 -20.24 -29.09 -71.39
CA MET A 1 -19.37 -27.96 -71.03
C MET A 1 -20.27 -26.87 -70.49
N ALA A 2 -20.34 -26.73 -69.17
CA ALA A 2 -21.15 -25.72 -68.49
C ALA A 2 -20.18 -24.76 -67.79
N GLU A 3 -20.25 -23.48 -68.15
CA GLU A 3 -19.45 -22.41 -67.59
C GLU A 3 -19.91 -22.10 -66.16
N THR A 4 -19.01 -22.28 -65.20
CA THR A 4 -19.18 -21.86 -63.81
C THR A 4 -18.89 -20.36 -63.68
N VAL A 5 -19.94 -19.58 -63.42
CA VAL A 5 -19.85 -18.16 -63.04
C VAL A 5 -19.32 -18.03 -61.61
N PRO A 6 -18.28 -17.22 -61.33
CA PRO A 6 -17.82 -16.99 -59.97
C PRO A 6 -18.75 -16.02 -59.24
N LEU A 7 -19.31 -16.47 -58.11
CA LEU A 7 -20.06 -15.64 -57.18
C LEU A 7 -19.11 -14.65 -56.49
N LEU A 8 -19.43 -13.36 -56.62
CA LEU A 8 -18.76 -12.27 -55.92
C LEU A 8 -18.92 -12.41 -54.39
N PRO A 9 -17.90 -12.04 -53.59
CA PRO A 9 -18.00 -12.06 -52.14
C PRO A 9 -19.02 -11.03 -51.66
N THR A 10 -20.06 -11.52 -50.99
CA THR A 10 -21.00 -10.71 -50.21
C THR A 10 -20.24 -10.00 -49.10
N TYR A 11 -20.14 -8.68 -49.19
CA TYR A 11 -19.74 -7.81 -48.09
C TYR A 11 -20.77 -7.98 -46.96
N SER A 12 -20.44 -8.76 -45.93
CA SER A 12 -21.20 -8.75 -44.69
C SER A 12 -21.05 -7.35 -44.10
N THR A 13 -22.16 -6.62 -43.99
CA THR A 13 -22.27 -5.41 -43.19
C THR A 13 -21.90 -5.76 -41.75
N GLY A 14 -20.64 -5.50 -41.40
CA GLY A 14 -20.11 -5.74 -40.08
C GLY A 14 -20.94 -5.00 -39.06
N ILE A 15 -21.64 -5.75 -38.23
CA ILE A 15 -22.13 -5.27 -36.94
C ILE A 15 -20.88 -4.79 -36.20
N LEU A 16 -20.69 -3.47 -36.14
CA LEU A 16 -19.67 -2.85 -35.31
C LEU A 16 -19.79 -3.47 -33.92
N PRO A 17 -18.72 -4.06 -33.34
CA PRO A 17 -18.80 -4.73 -32.05
C PRO A 17 -19.24 -3.70 -31.01
N THR A 18 -20.53 -3.72 -30.70
CA THR A 18 -21.18 -2.84 -29.76
C THR A 18 -20.64 -3.15 -28.38
N SER A 19 -19.84 -2.20 -27.89
CA SER A 19 -19.28 -2.07 -26.55
C SER A 19 -17.96 -2.84 -26.29
N ARG A 20 -16.84 -2.15 -26.52
CA ARG A 20 -15.59 -2.40 -25.78
C ARG A 20 -15.84 -2.09 -24.30
N ARG A 21 -16.42 -3.03 -23.57
CA ARG A 21 -16.60 -2.93 -22.12
C ARG A 21 -15.60 -3.83 -21.41
N LEU A 22 -15.05 -3.32 -20.32
CA LEU A 22 -14.29 -4.12 -19.38
C LEU A 22 -15.21 -5.22 -18.83
N ASN A 23 -14.79 -6.49 -18.86
CA ASN A 23 -15.55 -7.55 -18.20
C ASN A 23 -15.59 -7.27 -16.70
N LYS A 24 -16.68 -7.69 -16.04
CA LYS A 24 -16.92 -7.41 -14.61
C LYS A 24 -15.67 -7.73 -13.78
N SER A 25 -15.30 -6.77 -12.94
CA SER A 25 -14.24 -6.93 -11.93
C SER A 25 -14.51 -8.16 -11.05
N LEU A 26 -13.46 -8.69 -10.42
CA LEU A 26 -13.57 -9.76 -9.41
C LEU A 26 -14.44 -9.33 -8.20
N TYR A 27 -14.74 -8.04 -8.10
CA TYR A 27 -15.59 -7.42 -7.10
C TYR A 27 -16.84 -6.83 -7.74
N ARG A 28 -17.98 -6.98 -7.08
CA ARG A 28 -19.17 -6.20 -7.42
C ARG A 28 -19.02 -4.77 -6.87
N ASP A 29 -19.65 -3.80 -7.54
CA ASP A 29 -19.54 -2.38 -7.17
C ASP A 29 -20.00 -2.07 -5.75
N ASP A 30 -20.96 -2.86 -5.23
CA ASP A 30 -21.52 -2.76 -3.89
C ASP A 30 -20.65 -3.41 -2.80
N GLU A 31 -19.77 -4.34 -3.17
CA GLU A 31 -18.97 -5.10 -2.20
C GLU A 31 -17.75 -4.34 -1.69
N VAL A 32 -17.22 -3.38 -2.45
CA VAL A 32 -15.92 -2.77 -2.14
C VAL A 32 -15.95 -1.89 -0.90
N VAL A 33 -17.04 -1.13 -0.73
CA VAL A 33 -17.23 -0.34 0.50
C VAL A 33 -17.46 -1.28 1.69
N GLY A 34 -18.23 -2.36 1.49
CA GLY A 34 -18.42 -3.39 2.50
C GLY A 34 -17.11 -4.08 2.92
N ASP A 35 -16.26 -4.43 1.95
CA ASP A 35 -14.95 -5.02 2.18
C ASP A 35 -14.00 -4.02 2.85
N PHE A 36 -14.04 -2.73 2.50
CA PHE A 36 -13.27 -1.69 3.18
C PHE A 36 -13.69 -1.56 4.66
N LEU A 37 -14.99 -1.50 4.95
CA LEU A 37 -15.49 -1.47 6.34
C LEU A 37 -15.15 -2.76 7.10
N LYS A 38 -15.23 -3.91 6.43
CA LYS A 38 -14.80 -5.20 6.98
C LYS A 38 -13.31 -5.15 7.35
N VAL A 39 -12.45 -4.64 6.47
CA VAL A 39 -11.02 -4.45 6.76
C VAL A 39 -10.82 -3.58 7.99
N LEU A 40 -11.48 -2.42 8.08
CA LEU A 40 -11.40 -1.56 9.27
C LEU A 40 -11.84 -2.28 10.55
N LYS A 41 -12.95 -3.03 10.50
CA LYS A 41 -13.42 -3.87 11.62
C LYS A 41 -12.34 -4.85 12.08
N TRP A 42 -11.70 -5.54 11.12
CA TRP A 42 -10.65 -6.51 11.40
C TRP A 42 -9.32 -5.88 11.84
N CYS A 43 -9.10 -4.59 11.58
CA CYS A 43 -8.01 -3.82 12.19
C CYS A 43 -8.30 -3.50 13.65
N LEU A 44 -9.54 -3.11 13.97
CA LEU A 44 -9.91 -2.70 15.33
C LEU A 44 -9.84 -3.86 16.32
N ILE A 45 -10.20 -5.08 15.92
CA ILE A 45 -10.16 -6.26 16.81
C ILE A 45 -8.79 -6.45 17.47
N PRO A 46 -7.66 -6.65 16.74
CA PRO A 46 -6.36 -6.84 17.37
C PRO A 46 -5.89 -5.59 18.13
N ILE A 47 -6.21 -4.37 17.66
CA ILE A 47 -5.90 -3.13 18.39
C ILE A 47 -6.59 -3.13 19.75
N LEU A 48 -7.86 -3.54 19.84
CA LEU A 48 -8.61 -3.63 21.09
C LEU A 48 -8.02 -4.73 22.00
N CYS A 49 -7.64 -5.88 21.45
CA CYS A 49 -6.97 -6.93 22.22
C CYS A 49 -5.65 -6.43 22.85
N PHE A 50 -4.80 -5.76 22.08
CA PHE A 50 -3.55 -5.19 22.60
C PHE A 50 -3.79 -3.99 23.52
N THR A 51 -4.88 -3.26 23.34
CA THR A 51 -5.32 -2.23 24.29
C THR A 51 -5.66 -2.85 25.64
N ALA A 52 -6.36 -3.99 25.66
CA ALA A 52 -6.64 -4.69 26.91
C ALA A 52 -5.35 -5.14 27.62
N VAL A 53 -4.38 -5.67 26.88
CA VAL A 53 -3.04 -6.01 27.43
C VAL A 53 -2.38 -4.77 28.02
N TRP A 54 -2.32 -3.67 27.27
CA TRP A 54 -1.74 -2.41 27.72
C TRP A 54 -2.42 -1.85 28.99
N LEU A 55 -3.76 -1.94 29.08
CA LEU A 55 -4.51 -1.53 30.28
C LEU A 55 -4.14 -2.40 31.49
N ILE A 56 -4.01 -3.72 31.30
CA ILE A 56 -3.56 -4.64 32.37
C ILE A 56 -2.13 -4.28 32.82
N GLU A 57 -1.21 -3.99 31.90
CA GLU A 57 0.15 -3.59 32.23
C GLU A 57 0.22 -2.31 33.07
N ILE A 58 -0.66 -1.34 32.78
CA ILE A 58 -0.72 -0.07 33.49
C ILE A 58 -1.40 -0.22 34.85
N TYR A 59 -2.63 -0.74 34.87
CA TYR A 59 -3.49 -0.65 36.05
C TYR A 59 -3.33 -1.83 37.01
N VAL A 60 -2.96 -3.01 36.50
CA VAL A 60 -2.83 -4.23 37.31
C VAL A 60 -1.37 -4.50 37.64
N LEU A 61 -0.50 -4.54 36.62
CA LEU A 61 0.91 -4.92 36.81
C LEU A 61 1.79 -3.74 37.23
N GLN A 62 1.36 -2.49 36.98
CA GLN A 62 2.07 -1.25 37.29
C GLN A 62 3.55 -1.26 36.85
N LYS A 63 3.85 -1.91 35.72
CA LYS A 63 5.24 -2.06 35.26
C LYS A 63 5.76 -0.76 34.63
N PRO A 64 7.00 -0.33 34.94
CA PRO A 64 7.60 0.84 34.32
C PRO A 64 7.92 0.60 32.84
N SER A 65 8.32 -0.62 32.48
CA SER A 65 8.51 -1.05 31.09
C SER A 65 7.31 -1.87 30.62
N ARG A 66 6.80 -1.55 29.43
CA ARG A 66 5.58 -2.16 28.87
C ARG A 66 5.93 -3.02 27.66
N PHE A 67 5.33 -4.19 27.58
CA PHE A 67 5.37 -5.05 26.40
C PHE A 67 4.69 -4.36 25.21
N VAL A 68 3.54 -3.72 25.47
CA VAL A 68 2.73 -3.06 24.44
C VAL A 68 2.70 -1.54 24.68
N PRO A 69 3.76 -0.78 24.37
CA PRO A 69 3.80 0.66 24.68
C PRO A 69 2.71 1.47 23.96
N ASN A 70 2.33 1.05 22.75
CA ASN A 70 1.25 1.63 21.96
C ASN A 70 0.52 0.50 21.22
N PRO A 71 -0.75 0.19 21.56
CA PRO A 71 -1.49 -0.93 20.98
C PRO A 71 -1.61 -0.89 19.45
N ALA A 72 -1.92 0.28 18.88
CA ALA A 72 -2.12 0.42 17.43
C ALA A 72 -0.82 0.21 16.66
N GLU A 73 0.27 0.84 17.12
CA GLU A 73 1.60 0.69 16.54
C GLU A 73 2.14 -0.73 16.70
N PHE A 74 2.00 -1.33 17.88
CA PHE A 74 2.43 -2.69 18.16
C PHE A 74 1.70 -3.70 17.27
N THR A 75 0.39 -3.52 17.09
CA THR A 75 -0.42 -4.32 16.16
C THR A 75 0.12 -4.19 14.73
N SER A 76 0.34 -2.97 14.26
CA SER A 76 0.89 -2.72 12.92
C SER A 76 2.26 -3.35 12.72
N ARG A 77 3.12 -3.37 13.75
CA ARG A 77 4.39 -4.10 13.69
C ARG A 77 4.20 -5.60 13.50
N VAL A 78 3.42 -6.25 14.37
CA VAL A 78 3.22 -7.71 14.31
C VAL A 78 2.71 -8.15 12.94
N PHE A 79 1.65 -7.51 12.44
CA PHE A 79 1.06 -7.86 11.15
C PHE A 79 1.88 -7.35 9.96
N GLY A 80 2.50 -6.18 10.08
CA GLY A 80 3.32 -5.59 9.03
C GLY A 80 4.60 -6.37 8.78
N PHE A 81 5.29 -6.81 9.82
CA PHE A 81 6.44 -7.70 9.67
C PHE A 81 6.05 -9.03 9.03
N SER A 82 4.90 -9.59 9.40
CA SER A 82 4.41 -10.82 8.78
C SER A 82 4.15 -10.61 7.29
N HIS A 83 3.47 -9.52 6.96
CA HIS A 83 3.20 -9.14 5.58
C HIS A 83 4.50 -8.94 4.77
N HIS A 84 5.49 -8.24 5.34
CA HIS A 84 6.79 -8.03 4.70
C HIS A 84 7.51 -9.35 4.43
N LEU A 85 7.59 -10.24 5.41
CA LEU A 85 8.27 -11.52 5.27
C LEU A 85 7.60 -12.39 4.21
N VAL A 86 6.28 -12.55 4.26
CA VAL A 86 5.58 -13.38 3.27
C VAL A 86 5.67 -12.78 1.87
N GLY A 87 5.51 -11.45 1.75
CA GLY A 87 5.69 -10.74 0.49
C GLY A 87 7.09 -10.92 -0.10
N LEU A 88 8.12 -10.79 0.73
CA LEU A 88 9.52 -11.01 0.33
C LEU A 88 9.76 -12.46 -0.08
N THR A 89 9.30 -13.46 0.69
CA THR A 89 9.45 -14.86 0.32
C THR A 89 8.74 -15.19 -0.99
N PHE A 90 7.56 -14.62 -1.23
CA PHE A 90 6.83 -14.80 -2.49
C PHE A 90 7.56 -14.17 -3.68
N LEU A 91 8.19 -13.02 -3.48
CA LEU A 91 9.04 -12.37 -4.47
C LEU A 91 10.27 -13.23 -4.79
N LEU A 92 11.06 -13.58 -3.77
CA LEU A 92 12.32 -14.32 -3.91
C LEU A 92 12.13 -15.71 -4.53
N THR A 93 11.00 -16.36 -4.29
CA THR A 93 10.68 -17.68 -4.87
C THR A 93 9.88 -17.60 -6.18
N SER A 94 9.67 -16.39 -6.73
CA SER A 94 8.96 -16.22 -8.00
C SER A 94 9.78 -16.73 -9.19
N LYS A 95 9.10 -17.06 -10.30
CA LYS A 95 9.79 -17.49 -11.54
C LYS A 95 10.77 -16.44 -12.07
N LYS A 96 10.54 -15.15 -11.79
CA LYS A 96 11.39 -14.05 -12.25
C LYS A 96 12.74 -13.98 -11.56
N MET A 97 12.77 -14.30 -10.27
CA MET A 97 14.01 -14.35 -9.50
C MET A 97 14.92 -15.52 -9.91
N ARG A 98 14.49 -16.36 -10.86
CA ARG A 98 15.35 -17.36 -11.51
C ARG A 98 16.22 -16.75 -12.63
N LYS A 99 15.95 -15.51 -13.05
CA LYS A 99 16.70 -14.81 -14.11
C LYS A 99 17.60 -13.74 -13.49
N LEU A 100 18.76 -13.48 -14.11
CA LEU A 100 19.68 -12.41 -13.71
C LEU A 100 19.03 -11.03 -13.72
N GLU A 101 18.17 -10.75 -14.70
CA GLU A 101 17.40 -9.51 -14.78
C GLU A 101 16.53 -9.27 -13.54
N GLY A 102 15.89 -10.33 -13.02
CA GLY A 102 15.09 -10.25 -11.81
C GLY A 102 15.94 -9.87 -10.58
N TRP A 103 17.14 -10.46 -10.47
CA TRP A 103 18.10 -10.11 -9.43
C TRP A 103 18.64 -8.68 -9.58
N ALA A 104 18.93 -8.23 -10.80
CA ALA A 104 19.38 -6.87 -11.06
C ALA A 104 18.33 -5.84 -10.60
N TRP A 105 17.05 -6.06 -10.91
CA TRP A 105 15.95 -5.24 -10.40
C TRP A 105 15.85 -5.27 -8.88
N PHE A 106 15.95 -6.45 -8.27
CA PHE A 106 15.87 -6.59 -6.81
C PHE A 106 17.01 -5.83 -6.11
N VAL A 107 18.26 -6.04 -6.55
CA VAL A 107 19.43 -5.37 -5.99
C VAL A 107 19.38 -3.86 -6.22
N GLY A 108 18.99 -3.41 -7.42
CA GLY A 108 18.83 -1.99 -7.73
C GLY A 108 17.78 -1.32 -6.83
N LEU A 109 16.60 -1.94 -6.66
CA LEU A 109 15.56 -1.42 -5.77
C LEU A 109 15.98 -1.49 -4.29
N LEU A 110 16.74 -2.49 -3.88
CA LEU A 110 17.29 -2.57 -2.54
C LEU A 110 18.26 -1.41 -2.28
N ALA A 111 19.15 -1.11 -3.23
CA ALA A 111 20.06 0.04 -3.15
C ALA A 111 19.29 1.37 -3.06
N VAL A 112 18.27 1.57 -3.90
CA VAL A 112 17.39 2.75 -3.83
C VAL A 112 16.72 2.84 -2.45
N SER A 113 16.24 1.71 -1.91
CA SER A 113 15.61 1.70 -0.60
C SER A 113 16.57 2.07 0.54
N ALA A 114 17.83 1.64 0.44
CA ALA A 114 18.88 2.04 1.37
C ALA A 114 19.15 3.55 1.29
N MET A 115 19.18 4.13 0.09
CA MET A 115 19.32 5.58 -0.08
C MET A 115 18.16 6.34 0.55
N ILE A 116 16.91 5.90 0.33
CA ILE A 116 15.72 6.52 0.94
C ILE A 116 15.77 6.39 2.47
N ALA A 117 16.18 5.23 2.99
CA ALA A 117 16.33 4.98 4.42
C ALA A 117 17.41 5.90 5.05
N ILE A 118 18.55 6.06 4.39
CA ILE A 118 19.63 6.96 4.83
C ILE A 118 19.16 8.41 4.80
N PHE A 119 18.46 8.83 3.73
CA PHE A 119 17.87 10.16 3.64
C PHE A 119 16.89 10.41 4.79
N PHE A 120 15.94 9.49 4.99
CA PHE A 120 14.97 9.54 6.08
C PHE A 120 15.66 9.67 7.45
N TYR A 121 16.69 8.86 7.71
CA TYR A 121 17.48 8.94 8.94
C TYR A 121 18.20 10.29 9.10
N LYS A 122 18.90 10.77 8.06
CA LYS A 122 19.66 12.03 8.09
C LYS A 122 18.81 13.25 8.42
N PHE A 123 17.54 13.24 8.01
CA PHE A 123 16.59 14.31 8.29
C PHE A 123 15.70 14.03 9.53
N GLY A 124 16.17 13.22 10.48
CA GLY A 124 15.51 13.01 11.78
C GLY A 124 14.47 11.88 11.81
N GLY A 125 14.26 11.19 10.70
CA GLY A 125 13.40 10.01 10.58
C GLY A 125 12.02 10.22 11.19
N ARG A 126 11.59 9.29 12.04
CA ARG A 126 10.27 9.36 12.70
C ARG A 126 10.11 10.55 13.66
N LEU A 127 11.21 11.20 14.07
CA LEU A 127 11.16 12.35 14.97
C LEU A 127 10.86 13.64 14.21
N ASN A 128 11.17 13.68 12.90
CA ASN A 128 10.82 14.78 12.01
C ASN A 128 9.43 14.53 11.39
N PRO A 129 8.40 15.33 11.72
CA PRO A 129 7.05 15.05 11.23
C PRO A 129 6.89 15.28 9.73
N VAL A 130 7.71 16.12 9.10
CA VAL A 130 7.72 16.25 7.64
C VAL A 130 8.18 14.94 7.00
N MET A 131 9.23 14.33 7.54
CA MET A 131 9.67 13.00 7.11
C MET A 131 8.58 11.94 7.32
N VAL A 132 7.83 11.99 8.43
CA VAL A 132 6.68 11.10 8.66
C VAL A 132 5.56 11.31 7.62
N ILE A 133 5.26 12.56 7.25
CA ILE A 133 4.30 12.87 6.18
C ILE A 133 4.78 12.27 4.85
N LEU A 134 6.04 12.50 4.46
CA LEU A 134 6.61 11.97 3.22
C LEU A 134 6.63 10.44 3.21
N TYR A 135 7.01 9.81 4.32
CA TYR A 135 6.94 8.37 4.52
C TYR A 135 5.51 7.84 4.31
N PHE A 136 4.52 8.53 4.88
CA PHE A 136 3.13 8.12 4.76
C PHE A 136 2.60 8.28 3.32
N LEU A 137 2.95 9.39 2.65
CA LEU A 137 2.64 9.59 1.23
C LEU A 137 3.29 8.51 0.35
N PHE A 138 4.54 8.12 0.65
CA PHE A 138 5.23 7.02 -0.03
C PHE A 138 4.51 5.69 0.19
N PHE A 139 4.08 5.39 1.42
CA PHE A 139 3.28 4.21 1.73
C PHE A 139 1.92 4.21 1.02
N MET A 140 1.25 5.36 0.91
CA MET A 140 0.02 5.48 0.11
C MET A 140 0.24 5.11 -1.35
N VAL A 141 1.43 5.43 -1.91
CA VAL A 141 1.72 5.08 -3.30
C VAL A 141 1.59 3.57 -3.51
N HIS A 142 2.19 2.83 -2.58
CA HIS A 142 2.15 1.38 -2.53
C HIS A 142 0.74 0.84 -2.31
N GLY A 143 0.04 1.34 -1.29
CA GLY A 143 -1.32 0.89 -0.95
C GLY A 143 -2.27 1.06 -2.13
N TYR A 144 -2.26 2.21 -2.80
CA TYR A 144 -3.10 2.44 -3.98
C TYR A 144 -2.72 1.54 -5.16
N ARG A 145 -1.42 1.35 -5.43
CA ARG A 145 -0.98 0.47 -6.52
C ARG A 145 -1.46 -0.96 -6.30
N ASP A 146 -1.38 -1.46 -5.06
CA ASP A 146 -1.88 -2.79 -4.72
C ASP A 146 -3.41 -2.86 -4.83
N MET A 147 -4.15 -1.81 -4.46
CA MET A 147 -5.58 -1.74 -4.73
C MET A 147 -5.89 -1.79 -6.24
N VAL A 148 -5.24 -0.96 -7.05
CA VAL A 148 -5.44 -0.98 -8.52
C VAL A 148 -5.15 -2.38 -9.09
N PHE A 149 -4.15 -3.09 -8.55
CA PHE A 149 -3.82 -4.46 -8.95
C PHE A 149 -4.91 -5.48 -8.57
N PHE A 150 -5.48 -5.41 -7.37
CA PHE A 150 -6.53 -6.33 -6.94
C PHE A 150 -7.88 -6.07 -7.62
N TYR A 151 -8.18 -4.81 -7.93
CA TYR A 151 -9.43 -4.38 -8.58
C TYR A 151 -9.31 -4.22 -10.10
N LYS A 152 -8.21 -4.72 -10.69
CA LYS A 152 -8.01 -4.66 -12.14
C LYS A 152 -9.10 -5.47 -12.84
N PRO A 153 -9.93 -4.84 -13.71
CA PRO A 153 -10.92 -5.56 -14.48
C PRO A 153 -10.23 -6.46 -15.52
N VAL A 154 -10.91 -7.53 -15.91
CA VAL A 154 -10.43 -8.41 -16.98
C VAL A 154 -10.76 -7.76 -18.33
N THR A 155 -9.75 -7.51 -19.15
CA THR A 155 -9.93 -7.01 -20.52
C THR A 155 -8.84 -7.53 -21.43
N GLU A 156 -9.21 -7.82 -22.67
CA GLU A 156 -8.28 -8.18 -23.74
C GLU A 156 -7.77 -6.94 -24.49
N ASP A 157 -8.42 -5.77 -24.33
CA ASP A 157 -7.98 -4.51 -24.94
C ASP A 157 -6.80 -3.90 -24.14
N ALA A 158 -5.59 -4.23 -24.59
CA ALA A 158 -4.35 -3.73 -24.01
C ALA A 158 -4.21 -2.19 -24.08
N THR A 159 -4.81 -1.55 -25.08
CA THR A 159 -4.76 -0.09 -25.24
C THR A 159 -5.65 0.57 -24.20
N LEU A 160 -6.87 0.04 -24.01
CA LEU A 160 -7.79 0.52 -22.99
C LEU A 160 -7.20 0.41 -21.58
N GLU A 161 -6.60 -0.74 -21.25
CA GLU A 161 -5.96 -0.95 -19.95
C GLU A 161 -4.75 -0.04 -19.72
N ARG A 162 -3.97 0.24 -20.78
CA ARG A 162 -2.86 1.21 -20.71
C ARG A 162 -3.38 2.63 -20.45
N THR A 163 -4.42 3.05 -21.15
CA THR A 163 -5.06 4.36 -20.94
C THR A 163 -5.64 4.47 -19.53
N ARG A 164 -6.37 3.45 -19.07
CA ARG A 164 -6.88 3.34 -17.69
C ARG A 164 -5.76 3.50 -16.66
N SER A 165 -4.69 2.73 -16.81
CA SER A 165 -3.55 2.75 -15.88
C SER A 165 -2.87 4.10 -15.83
N ARG A 166 -2.72 4.79 -16.98
CA ARG A 166 -2.17 6.15 -17.04
C ARG A 166 -3.05 7.17 -16.34
N ILE A 167 -4.37 7.10 -16.53
CA ILE A 167 -5.32 7.98 -15.83
C ILE A 167 -5.21 7.76 -14.32
N LEU A 168 -5.28 6.50 -13.86
CA LEU A 168 -5.17 6.15 -12.43
C LEU A 168 -3.83 6.58 -11.82
N ALA A 169 -2.73 6.47 -12.56
CA ALA A 169 -1.42 6.93 -12.12
C ALA A 169 -1.36 8.46 -12.02
N LEU A 170 -1.87 9.19 -13.01
CA LEU A 170 -1.92 10.66 -12.95
C LEU A 170 -2.83 11.14 -11.81
N MET A 171 -3.98 10.48 -11.58
CA MET A 171 -4.86 10.80 -10.44
C MET A 171 -4.13 10.61 -9.10
N GLN A 172 -3.33 9.55 -8.98
CA GLN A 172 -2.50 9.34 -7.80
C GLN A 172 -1.44 10.44 -7.65
N VAL A 173 -0.77 10.85 -8.72
CA VAL A 173 0.17 11.98 -8.69
C VAL A 173 -0.54 13.27 -8.24
N CYS A 174 -1.68 13.61 -8.83
CA CYS A 174 -2.49 14.76 -8.42
C CYS A 174 -2.84 14.71 -6.93
N LEU A 175 -3.26 13.55 -6.44
CA LEU A 175 -3.59 13.38 -5.03
C LEU A 175 -2.37 13.57 -4.13
N LEU A 176 -1.22 13.01 -4.47
CA LEU A 176 0.02 13.16 -3.68
C LEU A 176 0.47 14.62 -3.64
N ILE A 177 0.41 15.32 -4.78
CA ILE A 177 0.68 16.77 -4.85
C ILE A 177 -0.28 17.50 -3.93
N PHE A 178 -1.58 17.26 -4.04
CA PHE A 178 -2.59 17.91 -3.20
C PHE A 178 -2.34 17.65 -1.71
N LEU A 179 -2.19 16.38 -1.30
CA LEU A 179 -1.97 16.02 0.10
C LEU A 179 -0.66 16.60 0.64
N MET A 180 0.41 16.61 -0.14
CA MET A 180 1.68 17.23 0.26
C MET A 180 1.51 18.74 0.50
N ASN A 181 0.81 19.44 -0.39
CA ASN A 181 0.55 20.88 -0.29
C ASN A 181 -0.48 21.26 0.78
N VAL A 182 -1.26 20.31 1.29
CA VAL A 182 -2.16 20.56 2.43
C VAL A 182 -1.51 20.16 3.74
N LEU A 183 -0.98 18.94 3.84
CA LEU A 183 -0.50 18.37 5.11
C LEU A 183 0.76 19.06 5.62
N VAL A 184 1.69 19.42 4.74
CA VAL A 184 2.95 20.07 5.16
C VAL A 184 2.67 21.48 5.72
N PRO A 185 1.96 22.38 5.00
CA PRO A 185 1.63 23.69 5.57
C PRO A 185 0.71 23.61 6.78
N ALA A 186 -0.32 22.74 6.76
CA ALA A 186 -1.21 22.56 7.91
C ALA A 186 -0.45 22.11 9.16
N TYR A 187 0.58 21.26 8.98
CA TYR A 187 1.45 20.86 10.06
C TYR A 187 2.27 22.05 10.60
N PHE A 188 2.91 22.84 9.75
CA PHE A 188 3.66 24.03 10.20
C PHE A 188 2.78 25.07 10.87
N PHE A 189 1.57 25.28 10.37
CA PHE A 189 0.56 26.13 10.99
C PHE A 189 0.14 25.60 12.36
N TYR A 190 -0.18 24.30 12.48
CA TYR A 190 -0.49 23.70 13.78
C TYR A 190 0.68 23.84 14.76
N ARG A 191 1.93 23.77 14.27
CA ARG A 191 3.12 23.94 15.10
C ARG A 191 3.37 25.37 15.55
N SER A 192 3.04 26.37 14.75
CA SER A 192 3.12 27.76 15.20
C SER A 192 2.13 28.05 16.33
N LEU A 193 0.96 27.38 16.33
CA LEU A 193 -0.03 27.47 17.41
C LEU A 193 0.36 26.68 18.68
N LYS A 194 1.11 25.59 18.52
CA LYS A 194 1.58 24.73 19.63
C LYS A 194 3.07 24.44 19.52
N PRO A 195 3.93 25.40 19.92
CA PRO A 195 5.37 25.22 19.91
C PRO A 195 5.75 24.00 20.77
N ARG A 196 6.60 23.11 20.23
CA ARG A 196 7.37 22.18 21.07
C ARG A 196 8.83 22.56 20.96
N SER A 197 9.55 22.43 22.07
CA SER A 197 11.00 22.40 22.06
C SER A 197 11.47 21.14 21.34
N TYR A 198 12.12 21.33 20.20
CA TYR A 198 12.93 20.28 19.58
C TYR A 198 14.32 20.28 20.18
N SER A 199 15.01 19.14 20.14
CA SER A 199 16.45 19.15 20.38
C SER A 199 17.12 20.03 19.31
N PRO A 200 18.24 20.71 19.63
CA PRO A 200 18.96 21.54 18.67
C PRO A 200 19.29 20.80 17.37
N GLU A 201 19.64 19.51 17.47
CA GLU A 201 19.99 18.66 16.33
C GLU A 201 18.79 18.43 15.42
N LEU A 202 17.64 18.06 16.00
CA LEU A 202 16.42 17.84 15.22
C LEU A 202 15.91 19.13 14.58
N LYS A 203 16.03 20.26 15.28
CA LYS A 203 15.71 21.57 14.72
C LYS A 203 16.59 21.88 13.52
N ALA A 204 17.91 21.70 13.63
CA ALA A 204 18.84 21.91 12.53
C ALA A 204 18.52 21.00 11.33
N GLN A 205 18.13 19.74 11.56
CA GLN A 205 17.69 18.82 10.50
C GLN A 205 16.40 19.29 9.81
N ILE A 206 15.43 19.82 10.56
CA ILE A 206 14.19 20.39 9.99
C ILE A 206 14.51 21.65 9.18
N ASP A 207 15.27 22.57 9.75
CA ASP A 207 15.61 23.85 9.12
C ASP A 207 16.41 23.62 7.83
N ALA A 208 17.33 22.64 7.81
CA ALA A 208 18.07 22.24 6.61
C ALA A 208 17.18 21.66 5.49
N LEU A 209 16.01 21.07 5.83
CA LEU A 209 15.07 20.52 4.86
C LEU A 209 14.18 21.59 4.22
N LEU A 210 13.89 22.68 4.94
CA LEU A 210 12.88 23.67 4.56
C LEU A 210 13.07 24.26 3.16
N PRO A 211 14.27 24.70 2.73
CA PRO A 211 14.43 25.30 1.40
C PRO A 211 14.11 24.31 0.27
N TYR A 212 14.51 23.04 0.44
CA TYR A 212 14.20 21.99 -0.52
C TYR A 212 12.70 21.70 -0.58
N LEU A 213 12.05 21.69 0.59
CA LEU A 213 10.61 21.45 0.71
C LEU A 213 9.81 22.57 0.04
N GLU A 214 10.19 23.83 0.24
CA GLU A 214 9.57 24.98 -0.41
C GLU A 214 9.69 24.90 -1.93
N GLY A 215 10.88 24.56 -2.45
CA GLY A 215 11.09 24.34 -3.87
C GLY A 215 10.21 23.20 -4.42
N VAL A 216 10.14 22.07 -3.71
CA VAL A 216 9.30 20.92 -4.09
C VAL A 216 7.81 21.27 -4.08
N LEU A 217 7.32 21.97 -3.05
CA LEU A 217 5.92 22.39 -2.97
C LEU A 217 5.58 23.34 -4.13
N THR A 218 6.43 24.33 -4.39
CA THR A 218 6.25 25.28 -5.51
C THR A 218 6.22 24.58 -6.86
N LEU A 219 7.20 23.71 -7.15
CA LEU A 219 7.24 22.95 -8.41
C LEU A 219 6.05 22.00 -8.55
N SER A 220 5.61 21.40 -7.44
CA SER A 220 4.48 20.47 -7.47
C SER A 220 3.16 21.17 -7.85
N TRP A 221 2.97 22.44 -7.47
CA TRP A 221 1.83 23.24 -7.91
C TRP A 221 1.82 23.49 -9.41
N LEU A 222 3.00 23.68 -10.02
CA LEU A 222 3.13 23.82 -11.48
C LEU A 222 2.85 22.49 -12.21
N LEU A 223 3.17 21.36 -11.58
CA LEU A 223 2.92 20.03 -12.14
C LEU A 223 1.43 19.64 -12.09
N LEU A 224 0.68 20.11 -11.09
CA LEU A 224 -0.74 19.79 -10.92
C LEU A 224 -1.60 20.08 -12.18
N PRO A 225 -1.61 21.29 -12.78
CA PRO A 225 -2.40 21.57 -13.98
C PRO A 225 -1.96 20.72 -15.17
N ILE A 226 -0.67 20.38 -15.29
CA ILE A 226 -0.15 19.49 -16.33
C ILE A 226 -0.75 18.09 -16.19
N CYS A 227 -0.76 17.55 -14.97
CA CYS A 227 -1.38 16.24 -14.69
C CYS A 227 -2.89 16.26 -14.95
N LEU A 228 -3.60 17.32 -14.54
CA LEU A 228 -5.04 17.48 -14.78
C LEU A 228 -5.37 17.55 -16.27
N LEU A 229 -4.59 18.30 -17.06
CA LEU A 229 -4.72 18.34 -18.52
C LEU A 229 -4.45 16.97 -19.14
N GLY A 230 -3.44 16.25 -18.66
CA GLY A 230 -3.15 14.87 -19.06
C GLY A 230 -4.31 13.91 -18.80
N ILE A 231 -4.90 13.96 -17.60
CA ILE A 231 -6.09 13.17 -17.24
C ILE A 231 -7.24 13.52 -18.17
N TRP A 232 -7.54 14.80 -18.37
CA TRP A 232 -8.63 15.24 -19.24
C TRP A 232 -8.47 14.75 -20.69
N ARG A 233 -7.24 14.82 -21.24
CA ARG A 233 -6.94 14.30 -22.59
C ARG A 233 -7.16 12.78 -22.68
N LEU A 234 -6.70 12.03 -21.68
CA LEU A 234 -6.85 10.58 -21.65
C LEU A 234 -8.31 10.15 -21.42
N LEU A 235 -9.07 10.88 -20.59
CA LEU A 235 -10.48 10.62 -20.38
C LEU A 235 -11.30 10.79 -21.65
N ARG A 236 -10.96 11.74 -22.53
CA ARG A 236 -11.59 11.88 -23.86
C ARG A 236 -11.37 10.67 -24.78
N GLN A 237 -10.29 9.93 -24.56
CA GLN A 237 -9.96 8.71 -25.30
C GLN A 237 -10.60 7.46 -24.66
N PHE A 238 -11.14 7.57 -23.44
CA PHE A 238 -11.76 6.46 -22.73
C PHE A 238 -13.19 6.23 -23.25
N PRO A 239 -13.66 4.97 -23.42
CA PRO A 239 -15.04 4.69 -23.80
C PRO A 239 -16.05 5.37 -22.86
N GLU A 240 -17.05 6.06 -23.42
CA GLU A 240 -18.03 6.87 -22.66
C GLU A 240 -17.38 8.01 -21.82
N GLY A 241 -16.13 8.38 -22.13
CA GLY A 241 -15.42 9.49 -21.51
C GLY A 241 -15.18 9.34 -20.00
N GLY A 242 -15.28 10.45 -19.28
CA GLY A 242 -15.20 10.48 -17.81
C GLY A 242 -16.27 9.65 -17.11
N ARG A 243 -17.47 9.54 -17.70
CA ARG A 243 -18.57 8.75 -17.14
C ARG A 243 -18.27 7.25 -17.19
N GLY A 244 -17.77 6.76 -18.33
CA GLY A 244 -17.33 5.37 -18.46
C GLY A 244 -16.19 5.04 -17.52
N PHE A 245 -15.18 5.93 -17.46
CA PHE A 245 -14.05 5.75 -16.53
C PHE A 245 -14.50 5.68 -15.07
N TRP A 246 -15.39 6.60 -14.64
CA TRP A 246 -15.96 6.58 -13.29
C TRP A 246 -16.69 5.27 -13.03
N LYS A 247 -17.59 4.84 -13.93
CA LYS A 247 -18.34 3.60 -13.77
C LYS A 247 -17.41 2.39 -13.57
N ASP A 248 -16.37 2.29 -14.40
CA ASP A 248 -15.46 1.13 -14.41
C ASP A 248 -14.46 1.14 -13.24
N ASN A 249 -14.22 2.30 -12.61
CA ASN A 249 -13.22 2.47 -11.55
C ASN A 249 -13.79 3.00 -10.23
N LYS A 250 -15.10 3.24 -10.15
CA LYS A 250 -15.80 3.78 -8.97
C LYS A 250 -15.32 3.14 -7.67
N PRO A 251 -15.16 1.80 -7.56
CA PRO A 251 -14.76 1.23 -6.29
C PRO A 251 -13.36 1.64 -5.83
N VAL A 252 -12.39 1.68 -6.73
CA VAL A 252 -11.02 2.13 -6.43
C VAL A 252 -11.01 3.62 -6.08
N LEU A 253 -11.78 4.42 -6.82
CA LEU A 253 -11.90 5.86 -6.59
C LEU A 253 -12.55 6.19 -5.23
N LEU A 254 -13.54 5.40 -4.80
CA LEU A 254 -14.16 5.55 -3.48
C LEU A 254 -13.19 5.20 -2.35
N VAL A 255 -12.44 4.10 -2.47
CA VAL A 255 -11.41 3.76 -1.47
C VAL A 255 -10.36 4.86 -1.40
N LEU A 256 -9.92 5.38 -2.55
CA LEU A 256 -8.97 6.49 -2.60
C LEU A 256 -9.52 7.71 -1.86
N LEU A 257 -10.76 8.11 -2.17
CA LEU A 257 -11.45 9.22 -1.52
C LEU A 257 -11.54 9.02 -0.01
N TYR A 258 -12.05 7.87 0.47
CA TYR A 258 -12.18 7.61 1.91
C TYR A 258 -10.83 7.61 2.62
N THR A 259 -9.81 7.01 2.00
CA THR A 259 -8.45 7.02 2.55
C THR A 259 -7.93 8.44 2.67
N SER A 260 -8.07 9.26 1.61
CA SER A 260 -7.68 10.68 1.63
C SER A 260 -8.41 11.48 2.69
N LEU A 261 -9.71 11.26 2.88
CA LEU A 261 -10.49 11.94 3.92
C LEU A 261 -10.00 11.58 5.32
N ILE A 262 -9.71 10.30 5.58
CA ILE A 262 -9.15 9.86 6.87
C ILE A 262 -7.79 10.53 7.14
N ILE A 263 -6.95 10.67 6.11
CA ILE A 263 -5.66 11.33 6.21
C ILE A 263 -5.81 12.82 6.49
N LEU A 264 -6.72 13.51 5.79
CA LEU A 264 -7.00 14.92 6.04
C LEU A 264 -7.57 15.15 7.43
N ALA A 265 -8.29 14.18 7.99
CA ALA A 265 -8.78 14.20 9.37
C ALA A 265 -7.68 13.85 10.39
N SER A 266 -6.50 13.38 9.98
CA SER A 266 -5.46 12.93 10.90
C SER A 266 -4.95 13.97 11.90
N PRO A 267 -4.86 15.28 11.57
CA PRO A 267 -4.47 16.29 12.55
C PRO A 267 -5.45 16.38 13.74
N LEU A 268 -6.73 16.05 13.51
CA LEU A 268 -7.78 16.06 14.54
C LEU A 268 -7.81 14.74 15.32
N LEU A 269 -7.63 13.62 14.63
CA LEU A 269 -7.72 12.28 15.22
C LEU A 269 -6.43 11.88 15.95
N GLY A 270 -5.28 12.44 15.58
CA GLY A 270 -3.98 12.15 16.19
C GLY A 270 -3.27 10.96 15.55
N ALA A 271 -2.07 10.65 16.04
CA ALA A 271 -1.12 9.75 15.37
C ALA A 271 -1.58 8.27 15.24
N TRP A 272 -2.56 7.83 16.04
CA TRP A 272 -3.06 6.45 15.97
C TRP A 272 -3.74 6.14 14.63
N ILE A 273 -4.30 7.15 13.96
CA ILE A 273 -4.97 6.97 12.67
C ILE A 273 -4.01 6.50 11.56
N PHE A 274 -2.74 6.93 11.60
CA PHE A 274 -1.73 6.46 10.67
C PHE A 274 -1.44 4.98 10.86
N ASN A 275 -1.39 4.51 12.12
CA ASN A 275 -1.25 3.08 12.40
C ASN A 275 -2.47 2.30 11.92
N LEU A 276 -3.69 2.83 12.07
CA LEU A 276 -4.90 2.22 11.53
C LEU A 276 -4.82 2.10 10.00
N LEU A 277 -4.40 3.16 9.31
CA LEU A 277 -4.28 3.16 7.84
C LEU A 277 -3.21 2.16 7.37
N ILE A 278 -2.05 2.11 8.03
CA ILE A 278 -1.00 1.13 7.75
C ILE A 278 -1.53 -0.30 7.98
N LEU A 279 -2.19 -0.55 9.11
CA LEU A 279 -2.77 -1.86 9.41
C LEU A 279 -3.86 -2.25 8.41
N SER A 280 -4.69 -1.29 8.00
CA SER A 280 -5.75 -1.51 6.99
C SER A 280 -5.20 -1.98 5.67
N HIS A 281 -4.01 -1.53 5.28
CA HIS A 281 -3.36 -2.03 4.09
C HIS A 281 -2.96 -3.51 4.25
N PHE A 282 -2.35 -3.91 5.37
CA PHE A 282 -1.96 -5.31 5.59
C PHE A 282 -3.18 -6.24 5.66
N VAL A 283 -4.21 -5.84 6.41
CA VAL A 283 -5.46 -6.59 6.55
C VAL A 283 -6.21 -6.63 5.22
N GLY A 284 -6.27 -5.52 4.50
CA GLY A 284 -6.83 -5.43 3.16
C GLY A 284 -6.14 -6.38 2.20
N TRP A 285 -4.81 -6.34 2.15
CA TRP A 285 -4.02 -7.24 1.31
C TRP A 285 -4.29 -8.71 1.65
N TYR A 286 -4.36 -9.07 2.93
CA TYR A 286 -4.71 -10.42 3.37
C TYR A 286 -6.07 -10.88 2.83
N PHE A 287 -7.11 -10.04 2.93
CA PHE A 287 -8.44 -10.36 2.41
C PHE A 287 -8.46 -10.44 0.88
N PHE A 288 -7.89 -9.44 0.20
CA PHE A 288 -7.92 -9.37 -1.27
C PHE A 288 -7.09 -10.49 -1.91
N ALA A 289 -5.93 -10.83 -1.33
CA ALA A 289 -5.15 -11.99 -1.78
C ALA A 289 -5.89 -13.30 -1.54
N SER A 290 -6.51 -13.49 -0.37
CA SER A 290 -7.31 -14.68 -0.07
C SER A 290 -8.47 -14.83 -1.06
N ARG A 291 -9.19 -13.74 -1.35
CA ARG A 291 -10.31 -13.75 -2.30
C ARG A 291 -9.85 -14.07 -3.72
N ARG A 292 -8.72 -13.51 -4.15
CA ARG A 292 -8.12 -13.84 -5.44
C ARG A 292 -7.74 -15.32 -5.54
N LEU A 293 -7.18 -15.90 -4.48
CA LEU A 293 -6.87 -17.34 -4.42
C LEU A 293 -8.14 -18.20 -4.43
N ALA A 294 -9.21 -17.74 -3.78
CA ALA A 294 -10.50 -18.43 -3.79
C ALA A 294 -11.12 -18.53 -5.20
N GLY A 295 -10.85 -17.54 -6.06
CA GLY A 295 -11.29 -17.53 -7.46
C GLY A 295 -10.45 -18.36 -8.42
N LEU A 296 -9.40 -19.05 -7.96
CA LEU A 296 -8.62 -19.95 -8.83
C LEU A 296 -9.45 -21.21 -9.18
N PRO A 297 -9.44 -21.68 -10.44
CA PRO A 297 -10.19 -22.88 -10.85
C PRO A 297 -9.80 -24.14 -10.07
N ARG A 298 -8.52 -24.26 -9.69
CA ARG A 298 -7.99 -25.33 -8.85
C ARG A 298 -7.02 -24.73 -7.83
N GLN A 299 -7.32 -24.93 -6.55
CA GLN A 299 -6.39 -24.59 -5.48
C GLN A 299 -5.38 -25.73 -5.30
N SER A 300 -4.13 -25.39 -4.97
CA SER A 300 -3.10 -26.38 -4.66
C SER A 300 -3.48 -27.19 -3.41
N ALA A 301 -3.22 -28.49 -3.42
CA ALA A 301 -3.30 -29.34 -2.23
C ALA A 301 -1.97 -29.33 -1.46
N ARG A 302 -1.96 -29.80 -0.21
CA ARG A 302 -0.72 -29.93 0.57
C ARG A 302 0.25 -30.95 -0.03
N GLU A 303 -0.30 -31.99 -0.67
CA GLU A 303 0.42 -33.06 -1.36
C GLU A 303 1.19 -32.55 -2.60
N ASP A 304 0.75 -31.44 -3.21
CA ASP A 304 1.45 -30.79 -4.33
C ASP A 304 2.79 -30.13 -3.89
N GLY A 305 3.05 -30.12 -2.58
CA GLY A 305 4.21 -29.53 -1.93
C GLY A 305 3.84 -28.32 -1.07
N LEU A 306 4.42 -28.23 0.13
CA LEU A 306 4.06 -27.24 1.15
C LEU A 306 4.13 -25.79 0.63
N TRP A 307 5.16 -25.45 -0.13
CA TRP A 307 5.31 -24.11 -0.69
C TRP A 307 4.28 -23.79 -1.78
N ARG A 308 3.95 -24.76 -2.64
CA ARG A 308 2.90 -24.60 -3.65
C ARG A 308 1.53 -24.46 -2.99
N TRP A 309 1.31 -25.17 -1.89
CA TRP A 309 0.10 -25.05 -1.08
C TRP A 309 -0.05 -23.66 -0.46
N PHE A 310 1.00 -23.13 0.16
CA PHE A 310 0.99 -21.78 0.74
C PHE A 310 0.72 -20.67 -0.30
N ARG A 311 1.16 -20.85 -1.55
CA ARG A 311 0.98 -19.86 -2.61
C ARG A 311 -0.31 -20.02 -3.42
N GLY A 312 -0.84 -21.23 -3.51
CA GLY A 312 -1.91 -21.60 -4.45
C GLY A 312 -3.22 -22.01 -3.80
N SER A 313 -3.36 -21.87 -2.48
CA SER A 313 -4.62 -22.15 -1.77
C SER A 313 -4.91 -21.07 -0.73
N VAL A 314 -6.20 -20.85 -0.46
CA VAL A 314 -6.63 -19.88 0.57
C VAL A 314 -6.12 -20.32 1.95
N THR A 315 -6.38 -21.57 2.32
CA THR A 315 -6.00 -22.11 3.64
C THR A 315 -4.49 -22.08 3.85
N GLY A 316 -3.70 -22.47 2.84
CA GLY A 316 -2.24 -22.42 2.92
C GLY A 316 -1.75 -20.97 3.12
N PHE A 317 -2.23 -20.05 2.30
CA PHE A 317 -1.87 -18.63 2.39
C PHE A 317 -2.20 -18.02 3.77
N GLN A 318 -3.40 -18.32 4.28
CA GLN A 318 -3.86 -17.83 5.57
C GLN A 318 -3.03 -18.38 6.74
N ARG A 319 -2.71 -19.68 6.72
CA ARG A 319 -1.86 -20.30 7.74
C ARG A 319 -0.44 -19.75 7.71
N LEU A 320 0.12 -19.51 6.53
CA LEU A 320 1.44 -18.88 6.43
C LEU A 320 1.43 -17.49 7.06
N HIS A 321 0.47 -16.63 6.71
CA HIS A 321 0.38 -15.28 7.27
C HIS A 321 0.14 -15.26 8.78
N LEU A 322 -0.89 -15.95 9.26
CA LEU A 322 -1.21 -15.95 10.69
C LEU A 322 -0.13 -16.65 11.51
N GLY A 323 0.48 -17.71 10.97
CA GLY A 323 1.62 -18.39 11.59
C GLY A 323 2.84 -17.49 11.70
N THR A 324 3.20 -16.76 10.63
CA THR A 324 4.31 -15.80 10.67
C THR A 324 4.03 -14.65 11.65
N ALA A 325 2.81 -14.11 11.70
CA ALA A 325 2.43 -13.10 12.68
C ALA A 325 2.54 -13.62 14.13
N ALA A 326 2.10 -14.86 14.40
CA ALA A 326 2.24 -15.48 15.70
C ALA A 326 3.72 -15.67 16.10
N ILE A 327 4.57 -16.12 15.16
CA ILE A 327 6.02 -16.24 15.39
C ILE A 327 6.62 -14.88 15.72
N ILE A 328 6.29 -13.82 14.98
CA ILE A 328 6.79 -12.46 15.26
C ILE A 328 6.35 -11.99 16.64
N LEU A 329 5.08 -12.21 17.02
CA LEU A 329 4.58 -11.86 18.34
C LEU A 329 5.39 -12.56 19.45
N VAL A 330 5.63 -13.86 19.29
CA VAL A 330 6.44 -14.65 20.24
C VAL A 330 7.88 -14.14 20.30
N LEU A 331 8.50 -13.80 19.16
CA LEU A 331 9.85 -13.25 19.13
C LEU A 331 9.94 -11.89 19.84
N ILE A 332 8.96 -11.00 19.63
CA ILE A 332 8.89 -9.72 20.33
C ILE A 332 8.68 -9.94 21.83
N PHE A 333 7.85 -10.92 22.21
CA PHE A 333 7.63 -11.30 23.61
C PHE A 333 8.89 -11.84 24.28
N ILE A 334 9.57 -12.80 23.64
CA ILE A 334 10.83 -13.36 24.16
C ILE A 334 11.87 -12.25 24.31
N ASN A 335 11.98 -11.35 23.32
CA ASN A 335 12.88 -10.22 23.38
C ASN A 335 12.54 -9.24 24.51
N TYR A 336 11.26 -9.06 24.83
CA TYR A 336 10.85 -8.19 25.94
C TYR A 336 11.11 -8.84 27.31
N VAL A 337 10.85 -10.14 27.47
CA VAL A 337 10.93 -10.83 28.77
C VAL A 337 12.34 -11.28 29.11
N PHE A 338 13.06 -11.86 28.15
CA PHE A 338 14.32 -12.55 28.41
C PHE A 338 15.56 -11.79 27.93
N LEU A 339 15.41 -10.87 26.96
CA LEU A 339 16.53 -10.09 26.44
C LEU A 339 16.44 -8.68 27.02
N SER A 340 17.55 -8.17 27.56
CA SER A 340 17.63 -6.92 28.34
C SER A 340 17.43 -5.64 27.52
N GLY A 341 16.64 -5.66 26.44
CA GLY A 341 16.44 -4.52 25.53
C GLY A 341 17.66 -4.16 24.69
N THR A 342 18.82 -4.77 24.93
CA THR A 342 20.08 -4.53 24.22
C THR A 342 20.40 -5.74 23.35
N GLY A 343 19.87 -5.77 22.13
CA GLY A 343 20.10 -6.89 21.22
C GLY A 343 19.58 -6.60 19.82
N ILE A 344 20.12 -7.35 18.84
CA ILE A 344 19.74 -7.20 17.44
C ILE A 344 18.23 -7.40 17.22
N ILE A 345 17.59 -8.29 17.97
CA ILE A 345 16.15 -8.55 17.90
C ILE A 345 15.37 -7.30 18.30
N ASN A 346 15.75 -6.63 19.40
CA ASN A 346 15.12 -5.38 19.80
C ASN A 346 15.26 -4.30 18.73
N THR A 347 16.45 -4.17 18.13
CA THR A 347 16.68 -3.21 17.04
C THR A 347 15.79 -3.54 15.84
N LEU A 348 15.78 -4.80 15.38
CA LEU A 348 15.04 -5.24 14.19
C LEU A 348 13.53 -5.10 14.31
N PHE A 349 12.96 -5.36 15.49
CA PHE A 349 11.52 -5.29 15.74
C PHE A 349 11.08 -3.99 16.45
N SER A 350 11.98 -3.01 16.59
CA SER A 350 11.65 -1.72 17.18
C SER A 350 10.64 -0.94 16.32
N ALA A 351 9.89 -0.04 16.97
CA ALA A 351 9.02 0.92 16.29
C ALA A 351 9.79 1.75 15.24
N ASN A 352 11.07 2.06 15.50
CA ASN A 352 11.93 2.76 14.55
C ASN A 352 12.22 1.92 13.31
N ALA A 353 12.69 0.68 13.52
CA ALA A 353 13.01 -0.24 12.44
C ALA A 353 11.81 -0.48 11.52
N PHE A 354 10.59 -0.50 12.07
CA PHE A 354 9.38 -0.69 11.27
C PHE A 354 9.23 0.30 10.11
N TYR A 355 9.59 1.59 10.30
CA TYR A 355 9.58 2.57 9.22
C TYR A 355 10.57 2.19 8.11
N TYR A 356 11.78 1.79 8.47
CA TYR A 356 12.81 1.39 7.51
C TYR A 356 12.44 0.11 6.77
N TRP A 357 11.90 -0.89 7.49
CA TRP A 357 11.37 -2.11 6.88
C TRP A 357 10.26 -1.82 5.88
N THR A 358 9.38 -0.87 6.20
CA THR A 358 8.31 -0.46 5.28
C THR A 358 8.89 0.26 4.06
N VAL A 359 9.88 1.15 4.22
CA VAL A 359 10.58 1.78 3.08
C VAL A 359 11.19 0.73 2.15
N ILE A 360 11.90 -0.25 2.72
CA ILE A 360 12.49 -1.36 1.96
C ILE A 360 11.40 -2.15 1.25
N HIS A 361 10.38 -2.63 1.98
CA HIS A 361 9.28 -3.40 1.44
C HIS A 361 8.56 -2.68 0.29
N VAL A 362 8.17 -1.42 0.50
CA VAL A 362 7.50 -0.62 -0.51
C VAL A 362 8.38 -0.48 -1.74
N THR A 363 9.67 -0.15 -1.58
CA THR A 363 10.57 0.05 -2.72
C THR A 363 10.78 -1.24 -3.52
N ILE A 364 11.11 -2.36 -2.87
CA ILE A 364 11.32 -3.64 -3.58
C ILE A 364 10.03 -4.17 -4.21
N SER A 365 8.86 -3.77 -3.70
CA SER A 365 7.58 -4.19 -4.26
C SER A 365 7.32 -3.63 -5.67
N PHE A 366 8.11 -2.63 -6.13
CA PHE A 366 8.09 -2.13 -7.51
C PHE A 366 8.80 -3.05 -8.51
N ALA A 367 9.44 -4.13 -8.05
CA ALA A 367 10.01 -5.13 -8.95
C ALA A 367 8.91 -5.63 -9.93
N PRO A 368 9.20 -5.71 -11.24
CA PRO A 368 8.18 -6.02 -12.25
C PRO A 368 7.41 -7.31 -11.95
N ARG A 369 6.08 -7.23 -11.80
CA ARG A 369 5.19 -8.37 -11.51
C ARG A 369 4.49 -8.90 -12.78
N SER A 370 5.20 -9.65 -13.64
CA SER A 370 4.62 -10.41 -14.79
C SER A 370 5.67 -11.08 -15.64
#